data_AF-A0A972KY87-F1
#
_entry.id   AF-A0A972KY87-F1
#
_cell.length_a   1.000
_cell.length_b   1.000
_cell.length_c   1.000
_cell.angle_alpha   90.00
_cell.angle_beta   90.00
_cell.angle_gamma   90.00
#
_symmetry.space_group_name_H-M   'P 1'
#
loop_
_entity.id
_entity.type
_entity.pdbx_description
1 polymer ?
#
loop_
_entity_poly.entity_id
_entity_poly.type
_entity_poly.pdbx_seq_one_letter_code
_entity_poly.pdbx_strand_id
1 'polypeptide(L)'
;MNKHKQIYILVLSLFATLVACSKDEDAQIDIFYQEVEIIQDALFEKGLALTPLDPKIVQQGGGFAKTNVDTLDFNKDGSHPIWQLAQWYSKYNLAGSQPITGVDGSIMYSNKGKKVALYPDHSLLLEVDASQEYDSARVNGQHWPHLLISQNFINQSPNVGEAKQLNFSMEIKLVKCENKMEEGTFIPSLHTAHTPFFFVLRNNNKNSTDYNQKIWFGIPSFDYRYPTLRDKERIMWDIGTNTYIYNVPEKRVWGDVNLHDGNWHKAFVDIKPFMLKALSAMRKKGVFANTTPADLMVTGMNFGWEVPGTFDAAIKVKNISLKSVK
;
A
#
# COMPACT_ATOMS: atom_id res chain seq x y z
N MET A 1 -9.22 59.88 58.51
CA MET A 1 -9.00 58.88 59.58
C MET A 1 -10.29 58.08 59.75
N ASN A 2 -10.22 56.78 59.45
CA ASN A 2 -11.14 55.67 59.78
C ASN A 2 -12.67 55.82 59.64
N LYS A 3 -13.26 54.88 58.91
CA LYS A 3 -14.58 54.19 59.07
C LYS A 3 -14.66 53.20 57.88
N HIS A 4 -15.10 51.94 57.91
CA HIS A 4 -15.79 51.04 58.85
C HIS A 4 -15.62 49.59 58.26
N LYS A 5 -15.40 48.54 59.09
CA LYS A 5 -16.31 47.38 59.37
C LYS A 5 -16.92 46.69 58.12
N GLN A 6 -17.06 45.37 57.97
CA GLN A 6 -17.00 44.17 58.82
C GLN A 6 -17.26 42.94 57.91
N ILE A 7 -17.03 41.70 58.40
CA ILE A 7 -17.80 40.44 58.23
C ILE A 7 -16.80 39.25 58.35
N TYR A 8 -16.59 38.71 59.56
CA TYR A 8 -17.27 37.60 60.25
C TYR A 8 -16.83 36.19 59.82
N ILE A 9 -16.24 35.49 60.81
CA ILE A 9 -15.85 34.07 60.84
C ILE A 9 -16.91 33.31 61.69
N LEU A 10 -16.94 31.98 61.53
CA LEU A 10 -17.37 30.92 62.47
C LEU A 10 -18.87 30.53 62.38
N VAL A 11 -19.33 29.25 62.41
CA VAL A 11 -18.69 27.92 62.62
C VAL A 11 -19.74 26.76 62.56
N LEU A 12 -19.29 25.50 62.72
CA LEU A 12 -20.03 24.27 63.18
C LEU A 12 -20.97 23.59 62.14
N SER A 13 -21.12 22.26 62.00
CA SER A 13 -20.77 21.07 62.80
C SER A 13 -20.89 19.79 61.94
N LEU A 14 -20.21 18.72 62.37
CA LEU A 14 -20.37 17.31 61.96
C LEU A 14 -21.83 16.81 62.04
N PHE A 15 -22.25 15.98 61.07
CA PHE A 15 -23.05 14.78 61.32
C PHE A 15 -22.68 13.69 60.31
N ALA A 16 -22.20 12.56 60.82
CA ALA A 16 -21.96 11.34 60.07
C ALA A 16 -23.27 10.58 59.91
N THR A 17 -23.55 10.10 58.70
CA THR A 17 -24.32 8.86 58.49
C THR A 17 -23.54 7.99 57.52
N LEU A 18 -23.00 6.91 58.07
CA LEU A 18 -22.53 5.75 57.32
C LEU A 18 -23.76 5.05 56.73
N VAL A 19 -23.85 5.01 55.41
CA VAL A 19 -24.52 3.91 54.71
C VAL A 19 -23.48 3.30 53.78
N ALA A 20 -22.94 2.17 54.22
CA ALA A 20 -22.17 1.28 53.36
C ALA A 20 -23.13 0.70 52.31
N CYS A 21 -22.88 1.01 51.04
CA CYS A 21 -23.41 0.24 49.94
C CYS A 21 -22.22 -0.12 49.05
N SER A 22 -21.75 -1.35 49.22
CA SER A 22 -20.72 -1.97 48.39
C SER A 22 -21.24 -2.13 46.97
N LYS A 23 -20.67 -1.37 46.04
CA LYS A 23 -20.59 -1.75 44.63
C LYS A 23 -19.19 -1.41 44.17
N ASP A 24 -18.39 -2.45 43.96
CA ASP A 24 -17.27 -2.39 43.04
C ASP A 24 -17.85 -2.00 41.68
N GLU A 25 -17.81 -0.71 41.37
CA GLU A 25 -17.91 -0.24 40.00
C GLU A 25 -16.54 -0.43 39.38
N ASP A 26 -16.40 -1.52 38.62
CA ASP A 26 -15.37 -1.64 37.59
C ASP A 26 -15.47 -0.41 36.69
N ALA A 27 -14.67 0.61 36.99
CA ALA A 27 -14.44 1.73 36.11
C ALA A 27 -13.76 1.17 34.85
N GLN A 28 -14.57 0.82 33.87
CA GLN A 28 -14.12 0.49 32.53
C GLN A 28 -13.55 1.78 31.95
N ILE A 29 -12.23 1.96 32.13
CA ILE A 29 -11.48 3.03 31.48
C ILE A 29 -11.59 2.74 29.99
N ASP A 30 -12.47 3.46 29.29
CA ASP A 30 -12.46 3.53 27.83
C ASP A 30 -11.14 4.17 27.42
N ILE A 31 -10.14 3.33 27.14
CA ILE A 31 -8.90 3.76 26.52
C ILE A 31 -9.26 4.11 25.08
N PHE A 32 -9.50 5.40 24.82
CA PHE A 32 -9.63 5.92 23.47
C PHE A 32 -8.29 5.80 22.76
N TYR A 33 -8.15 4.76 21.94
CA TYR A 33 -7.01 4.63 21.04
C TYR A 33 -7.13 5.67 19.92
N GLN A 34 -6.05 6.37 19.63
CA GLN A 34 -6.02 7.30 18.51
C GLN A 34 -5.73 6.52 17.23
N GLU A 35 -6.69 6.49 16.30
CA GLU A 35 -6.46 5.96 14.95
C GLU A 35 -6.04 7.07 14.00
N VAL A 36 -4.96 6.84 13.25
CA VAL A 36 -4.49 7.74 12.19
C VAL A 36 -4.44 6.98 10.86
N GLU A 37 -5.20 7.45 9.87
CA GLU A 37 -5.13 6.92 8.50
C GLU A 37 -3.85 7.41 7.79
N ILE A 38 -3.12 6.45 7.20
CA ILE A 38 -1.83 6.69 6.55
C ILE A 38 -1.97 6.73 5.03
N ILE A 39 -2.97 6.08 4.43
CA ILE A 39 -3.25 6.20 3.00
C ILE A 39 -4.10 7.45 2.79
N GLN A 40 -3.60 8.39 1.99
CA GLN A 40 -4.38 9.58 1.64
C GLN A 40 -5.15 9.35 0.35
N ASP A 41 -6.24 10.09 0.13
CA ASP A 41 -7.02 10.01 -1.11
C ASP A 41 -7.40 8.56 -1.49
N ALA A 42 -7.92 7.80 -0.52
CA ALA A 42 -8.28 6.39 -0.71
C ALA A 42 -9.39 6.18 -1.75
N LEU A 43 -10.07 7.25 -2.16
CA LEU A 43 -11.12 7.28 -3.19
C LEU A 43 -10.59 7.68 -4.58
N PHE A 44 -9.30 8.00 -4.70
CA PHE A 44 -8.61 8.43 -5.93
C PHE A 44 -9.19 9.71 -6.55
N GLU A 45 -9.82 10.57 -5.75
CA GLU A 45 -10.51 11.77 -6.20
C GLU A 45 -9.55 12.83 -6.73
N LYS A 46 -8.28 12.80 -6.30
CA LYS A 46 -7.26 13.76 -6.75
C LYS A 46 -6.49 13.31 -7.99
N GLY A 47 -6.90 12.19 -8.60
CA GLY A 47 -6.24 11.63 -9.77
C GLY A 47 -4.87 11.02 -9.48
N LEU A 48 -4.16 10.68 -10.56
CA LEU A 48 -2.89 9.96 -10.51
C LEU A 48 -1.81 10.71 -11.29
N ALA A 49 -0.69 11.04 -10.67
CA ALA A 49 0.44 11.65 -11.34
C ALA A 49 1.22 10.59 -12.14
N LEU A 50 1.39 10.81 -13.44
CA LEU A 50 1.88 9.80 -14.36
C LEU A 50 3.40 9.89 -14.55
N THR A 51 4.11 8.77 -14.35
CA THR A 51 5.57 8.72 -14.55
C THR A 51 5.95 8.69 -16.03
N PRO A 52 7.18 9.03 -16.41
CA PRO A 52 7.75 8.61 -17.69
C PRO A 52 7.83 7.07 -17.77
N LEU A 53 8.05 6.57 -18.98
CA LEU A 53 8.18 5.13 -19.26
C LEU A 53 9.48 4.53 -18.72
N ASP A 54 10.58 5.28 -18.69
CA ASP A 54 11.86 4.80 -18.14
C ASP A 54 12.02 5.27 -16.68
N PRO A 55 12.10 4.35 -15.70
CA PRO A 55 12.31 4.73 -14.30
C PRO A 55 13.65 5.44 -14.05
N LYS A 56 14.65 5.30 -14.92
CA LYS A 56 15.92 6.04 -14.81
C LYS A 56 15.72 7.54 -14.89
N ILE A 57 14.73 8.00 -15.68
CA ILE A 57 14.38 9.42 -15.77
C ILE A 57 13.93 9.93 -14.40
N VAL A 58 13.11 9.16 -13.67
CA VAL A 58 12.69 9.52 -12.31
C VAL A 58 13.88 9.54 -11.35
N GLN A 59 14.73 8.52 -11.41
CA GLN A 59 15.89 8.37 -10.51
C GLN A 59 16.93 9.49 -10.69
N GLN A 60 17.17 9.91 -11.94
CA GLN A 60 18.18 10.91 -12.29
C GLN A 60 17.61 12.33 -12.33
N GLY A 61 16.31 12.48 -12.63
CA GLY A 61 15.61 13.76 -12.75
C GLY A 61 15.15 14.38 -11.43
N GLY A 62 15.60 13.84 -10.29
CA GLY A 62 15.29 14.39 -8.96
C GLY A 62 13.96 13.92 -8.38
N GLY A 63 13.44 12.77 -8.82
CA GLY A 63 12.28 12.09 -8.25
C GLY A 63 10.94 12.46 -8.90
N PHE A 64 9.90 11.71 -8.52
CA PHE A 64 8.57 11.72 -9.14
C PHE A 64 8.01 13.13 -9.39
N ALA A 65 7.98 13.97 -8.35
CA ALA A 65 7.40 15.31 -8.42
C ALA A 65 8.01 16.21 -9.51
N LYS A 66 9.26 15.95 -9.92
CA LYS A 66 9.97 16.74 -10.94
C LYS A 66 9.88 16.14 -12.34
N THR A 67 9.48 14.88 -12.45
CA THR A 67 9.63 14.10 -13.69
C THR A 67 8.31 13.61 -14.25
N ASN A 68 7.21 13.73 -13.51
CA ASN A 68 5.90 13.33 -13.99
C ASN A 68 5.57 14.02 -15.31
N VAL A 69 5.03 13.24 -16.24
CA VAL A 69 4.79 13.66 -17.63
C VAL A 69 3.34 14.10 -17.85
N ASP A 70 2.43 13.71 -16.96
CA ASP A 70 1.01 14.05 -17.02
C ASP A 70 0.30 13.78 -15.68
N THR A 71 -1.00 14.07 -15.61
CA THR A 71 -1.91 13.67 -14.54
C THR A 71 -3.19 13.06 -15.13
N LEU A 72 -3.55 11.86 -14.66
CA LEU A 72 -4.85 11.27 -14.96
C LEU A 72 -5.87 11.84 -13.98
N ASP A 73 -6.60 12.86 -14.42
CA ASP A 73 -7.60 13.55 -13.60
C ASP A 73 -9.00 12.97 -13.83
N PHE A 74 -9.63 12.45 -12.77
CA PHE A 74 -10.97 11.90 -12.84
C PHE A 74 -12.06 12.92 -12.53
N ASN A 75 -11.78 13.96 -11.73
CA ASN A 75 -12.79 14.92 -11.28
C ASN A 75 -12.69 16.29 -11.96
N LYS A 76 -11.60 16.55 -12.69
CA LYS A 76 -11.31 17.82 -13.40
C LYS A 76 -11.33 19.04 -12.49
N ASP A 77 -11.10 18.84 -11.20
CA ASP A 77 -11.11 19.92 -10.20
C ASP A 77 -9.74 20.62 -10.08
N GLY A 78 -8.72 20.12 -10.79
CA GLY A 78 -7.36 20.68 -10.78
C GLY A 78 -6.60 20.42 -9.48
N SER A 79 -7.07 19.49 -8.65
CA SER A 79 -6.37 19.10 -7.43
C SER A 79 -5.03 18.42 -7.74
N HIS A 80 -4.08 18.56 -6.80
CA HIS A 80 -2.76 17.93 -6.96
C HIS A 80 -2.82 16.44 -6.58
N PRO A 81 -2.43 15.54 -7.50
CA PRO A 81 -2.47 14.10 -7.24
C PRO A 81 -1.48 13.71 -6.15
N ILE A 82 -1.96 12.89 -5.21
CA ILE A 82 -1.13 12.28 -4.17
C ILE A 82 -0.55 10.96 -4.69
N TRP A 83 -1.40 10.19 -5.38
CA TRP A 83 -1.02 8.94 -6.01
C TRP A 83 -0.09 9.18 -7.19
N GLN A 84 0.92 8.32 -7.32
CA GLN A 84 1.72 8.18 -8.53
C GLN A 84 1.25 6.95 -9.29
N LEU A 85 1.24 7.01 -10.62
CA LEU A 85 1.02 5.88 -11.51
C LEU A 85 2.28 5.63 -12.34
N ALA A 86 3.03 4.59 -11.97
CA ALA A 86 4.14 4.08 -12.76
C ALA A 86 3.62 3.31 -13.97
N GLN A 87 4.17 3.61 -15.14
CA GLN A 87 3.90 2.91 -16.41
C GLN A 87 5.19 2.36 -17.03
N TRP A 88 6.08 1.85 -16.18
CA TRP A 88 7.47 1.59 -16.56
C TRP A 88 7.60 0.53 -17.64
N TYR A 89 8.63 0.68 -18.47
CA TYR A 89 9.05 -0.26 -19.51
C TYR A 89 7.90 -0.68 -20.45
N SER A 90 6.94 0.21 -20.65
CA SER A 90 5.86 0.05 -21.62
C SER A 90 6.25 0.71 -22.95
N LYS A 91 5.72 0.22 -24.07
CA LYS A 91 5.78 0.85 -25.39
C LYS A 91 4.85 2.07 -25.49
N TYR A 92 3.71 1.99 -24.81
CA TYR A 92 2.66 3.01 -24.93
C TYR A 92 2.61 3.90 -23.69
N ASN A 93 2.56 5.21 -23.91
CA ASN A 93 2.44 6.21 -22.86
C ASN A 93 0.97 6.65 -22.71
N LEU A 94 0.48 6.83 -21.49
CA LEU A 94 -0.85 7.43 -21.24
C LEU A 94 -0.84 8.97 -21.28
N ALA A 95 0.33 9.62 -21.30
CA ALA A 95 0.43 11.07 -21.37
C ALA A 95 -0.26 11.62 -22.63
N GLY A 96 -1.05 12.67 -22.46
CA GLY A 96 -1.88 13.30 -23.48
C GLY A 96 -3.16 12.54 -23.83
N SER A 97 -3.39 11.35 -23.26
CA SER A 97 -4.66 10.62 -23.47
C SER A 97 -5.83 11.41 -22.86
N GLN A 98 -6.93 11.48 -23.60
CA GLN A 98 -8.12 12.20 -23.15
C GLN A 98 -9.03 11.25 -22.36
N PRO A 99 -9.63 11.70 -21.23
CA PRO A 99 -10.55 10.87 -20.49
C PRO A 99 -11.82 10.59 -21.30
N ILE A 100 -12.28 9.36 -21.26
CA ILE A 100 -13.55 8.92 -21.83
C ILE A 100 -14.48 8.54 -20.68
N THR A 101 -15.69 9.10 -20.67
CA THR A 101 -16.75 8.69 -19.74
C THR A 101 -17.48 7.48 -20.30
N GLY A 102 -17.45 6.36 -19.56
CA GLY A 102 -18.18 5.16 -19.87
C GLY A 102 -19.68 5.29 -19.61
N VAL A 103 -20.48 4.42 -20.23
CA VAL A 103 -21.94 4.35 -20.01
C VAL A 103 -22.31 4.00 -18.56
N ASP A 104 -21.39 3.36 -17.84
CA ASP A 104 -21.47 2.99 -16.43
C ASP A 104 -21.01 4.11 -15.48
N GLY A 105 -20.73 5.31 -16.02
CA GLY A 105 -20.24 6.46 -15.27
C GLY A 105 -18.75 6.40 -14.92
N SER A 106 -18.01 5.39 -15.39
CA SER A 106 -16.56 5.34 -15.20
C SER A 106 -15.84 6.42 -16.00
N ILE A 107 -14.68 6.87 -15.52
CA ILE A 107 -13.82 7.80 -16.25
C ILE A 107 -12.51 7.09 -16.55
N MET A 108 -12.16 7.01 -17.83
CA MET A 108 -11.14 6.09 -18.33
C MET A 108 -10.08 6.80 -19.16
N TYR A 109 -8.83 6.42 -18.94
CA TYR A 109 -7.68 6.74 -19.79
C TYR A 109 -7.17 5.44 -20.40
N SER A 110 -7.00 5.41 -21.72
CA SER A 110 -6.58 4.19 -22.41
C SER A 110 -5.76 4.44 -23.65
N ASN A 111 -4.93 3.46 -23.99
CA ASN A 111 -4.27 3.32 -25.28
C ASN A 111 -4.26 1.82 -25.64
N LYS A 112 -3.44 1.42 -26.63
CA LYS A 112 -3.37 0.02 -27.07
C LYS A 112 -2.85 -0.94 -25.99
N GLY A 113 -1.94 -0.52 -25.13
CA GLY A 113 -1.25 -1.41 -24.18
C GLY A 113 -1.77 -1.35 -22.75
N LYS A 114 -2.58 -0.35 -22.40
CA LYS A 114 -3.09 -0.21 -21.02
C LYS A 114 -4.34 0.65 -20.92
N LYS A 115 -5.09 0.41 -19.85
CA LYS A 115 -6.24 1.22 -19.42
C LYS A 115 -6.20 1.43 -17.92
N VAL A 116 -6.55 2.65 -17.52
CA VAL A 116 -6.81 3.02 -16.12
C VAL A 116 -8.18 3.65 -16.06
N ALA A 117 -9.02 3.20 -15.14
CA ALA A 117 -10.37 3.71 -15.01
C ALA A 117 -10.80 3.82 -13.55
N LEU A 118 -11.45 4.93 -13.19
CA LEU A 118 -12.13 5.08 -11.92
C LEU A 118 -13.63 4.87 -12.11
N TYR A 119 -14.22 3.97 -11.33
CA TYR A 119 -15.65 3.66 -11.36
C TYR A 119 -16.41 4.45 -10.27
N PRO A 120 -17.74 4.62 -10.41
CA PRO A 120 -18.55 5.32 -9.40
C PRO A 120 -18.54 4.69 -8.00
N ASP A 121 -18.19 3.41 -7.88
CA ASP A 121 -18.01 2.73 -6.58
C ASP A 121 -16.61 2.93 -5.98
N HIS A 122 -15.85 3.89 -6.52
CA HIS A 122 -14.46 4.20 -6.20
C HIS A 122 -13.49 3.03 -6.42
N SER A 123 -13.87 2.03 -7.23
CA SER A 123 -12.91 1.03 -7.70
C SER A 123 -12.03 1.59 -8.81
N LEU A 124 -10.71 1.48 -8.61
CA LEU A 124 -9.72 1.77 -9.61
C LEU A 124 -9.40 0.49 -10.40
N LEU A 125 -9.58 0.53 -11.71
CA LEU A 125 -9.14 -0.51 -12.64
C LEU A 125 -7.73 -0.19 -13.12
N LEU A 126 -6.86 -1.19 -13.03
CA LEU A 126 -5.54 -1.22 -13.67
C LEU A 126 -5.54 -2.38 -14.66
N GLU A 127 -5.36 -2.07 -15.95
CA GLU A 127 -5.36 -3.03 -17.04
C GLU A 127 -4.10 -2.86 -17.90
N VAL A 128 -3.44 -3.98 -18.17
CA VAL A 128 -2.27 -4.08 -19.05
C VAL A 128 -2.57 -5.13 -20.11
N ASP A 129 -2.52 -4.74 -21.37
CA ASP A 129 -2.64 -5.63 -22.53
C ASP A 129 -1.23 -5.93 -23.05
N ALA A 130 -0.51 -6.84 -22.37
CA ALA A 130 0.88 -7.09 -22.68
C ALA A 130 1.07 -7.77 -24.06
N SER A 131 0.02 -8.31 -24.66
CA SER A 131 0.01 -8.73 -26.07
C SER A 131 0.32 -7.58 -27.04
N GLN A 132 0.07 -6.33 -26.64
CA GLN A 132 0.45 -5.15 -27.41
C GLN A 132 1.83 -4.61 -26.98
N GLU A 133 2.29 -4.95 -25.77
CA GLU A 133 3.57 -4.50 -25.24
C GLU A 133 4.76 -5.35 -25.70
N TYR A 134 4.55 -6.65 -25.99
CA TYR A 134 5.60 -7.57 -26.43
C TYR A 134 5.47 -7.94 -27.92
N ASP A 135 6.58 -7.90 -28.66
CA ASP A 135 6.63 -8.44 -30.04
C ASP A 135 6.94 -9.95 -30.05
N SER A 136 7.50 -10.46 -28.96
CA SER A 136 7.85 -11.87 -28.76
C SER A 136 7.94 -12.18 -27.26
N ALA A 137 7.96 -13.46 -26.90
CA ALA A 137 8.14 -13.88 -25.52
C ALA A 137 9.43 -13.27 -24.92
N ARG A 138 9.29 -12.70 -23.71
CA ARG A 138 10.41 -12.07 -23.00
C ARG A 138 11.55 -13.08 -22.79
N VAL A 139 12.79 -12.62 -22.87
CA VAL A 139 13.97 -13.42 -22.50
C VAL A 139 14.65 -12.86 -21.25
N ASN A 140 15.51 -13.65 -20.63
CA ASN A 140 16.23 -13.26 -19.42
C ASN A 140 17.02 -11.94 -19.63
N GLY A 141 17.02 -11.07 -18.62
CA GLY A 141 17.69 -9.77 -18.67
C GLY A 141 16.87 -8.64 -19.31
N GLN A 142 15.78 -8.93 -20.02
CA GLN A 142 14.88 -7.87 -20.53
C GLN A 142 14.02 -7.25 -19.41
N HIS A 143 13.61 -6.01 -19.61
CA HIS A 143 12.62 -5.36 -18.75
C HIS A 143 11.19 -5.84 -19.08
N TRP A 144 10.22 -5.46 -18.25
CA TRP A 144 8.81 -5.83 -18.44
C TRP A 144 7.87 -4.69 -18.05
N PRO A 145 6.68 -4.59 -18.68
CA PRO A 145 5.69 -3.56 -18.37
C PRO A 145 5.24 -3.61 -16.91
N HIS A 146 5.24 -2.44 -16.28
CA HIS A 146 4.68 -2.21 -14.95
C HIS A 146 3.51 -1.23 -15.07
N LEU A 147 2.46 -1.44 -14.29
CA LEU A 147 1.40 -0.47 -14.07
C LEU A 147 1.06 -0.43 -12.58
N LEU A 148 1.74 0.45 -11.84
CA LEU A 148 1.71 0.47 -10.37
C LEU A 148 1.24 1.81 -9.83
N ILE A 149 0.27 1.80 -8.92
CA ILE A 149 -0.02 2.95 -8.07
C ILE A 149 0.92 2.97 -6.87
N SER A 150 1.31 4.15 -6.40
CA SER A 150 2.16 4.29 -5.22
C SER A 150 1.95 5.58 -4.45
N GLN A 151 2.30 5.57 -3.16
CA GLN A 151 2.39 6.73 -2.28
C GLN A 151 3.65 6.68 -1.43
N ASN A 152 4.20 7.86 -1.11
CA ASN A 152 5.22 8.03 -0.08
C ASN A 152 4.59 8.66 1.17
N PHE A 153 4.97 8.18 2.35
CA PHE A 153 4.37 8.61 3.62
C PHE A 153 5.25 9.62 4.36
N ILE A 154 6.00 10.48 3.66
CA ILE A 154 7.10 11.28 4.22
C ILE A 154 6.72 12.03 5.51
N ASN A 155 5.49 12.58 5.59
CA ASN A 155 5.04 13.39 6.73
C ASN A 155 4.19 12.62 7.77
N GLN A 156 3.86 11.36 7.50
CA GLN A 156 2.95 10.56 8.34
C GLN A 156 3.37 9.10 8.43
N SER A 157 4.66 8.80 8.20
CA SER A 157 5.19 7.44 8.25
C SER A 157 4.94 6.87 9.66
N PRO A 158 4.15 5.81 9.82
CA PRO A 158 3.93 5.23 11.14
C PRO A 158 5.19 4.50 11.59
N ASN A 159 5.54 4.70 12.85
CA ASN A 159 6.58 3.95 13.54
C ASN A 159 6.03 2.58 13.99
N VAL A 160 6.71 1.51 13.60
CA VAL A 160 6.26 0.13 13.87
C VAL A 160 6.32 -0.20 15.37
N GLY A 161 7.30 0.34 16.09
CA GLY A 161 7.47 0.14 17.54
C GLY A 161 6.43 0.90 18.37
N GLU A 162 6.12 2.14 17.97
CA GLU A 162 5.18 3.00 18.69
C GLU A 162 3.71 2.64 18.45
N ALA A 163 3.35 2.22 17.23
CA ALA A 163 1.97 1.85 16.91
C ALA A 163 1.56 0.62 17.74
N LYS A 164 0.42 0.65 18.42
CA LYS A 164 -0.18 -0.54 19.05
C LYS A 164 -0.53 -1.58 17.99
N GLN A 165 -1.18 -1.14 16.90
CA GLN A 165 -1.56 -1.95 15.73
C GLN A 165 -1.31 -1.16 14.44
N LEU A 166 -1.09 -1.89 13.35
CA LEU A 166 -1.07 -1.36 11.99
C LEU A 166 -2.14 -2.10 11.19
N ASN A 167 -3.36 -1.56 11.17
CA ASN A 167 -4.50 -2.22 10.56
C ASN A 167 -4.54 -1.93 9.06
N PHE A 168 -4.25 -2.95 8.26
CA PHE A 168 -4.29 -2.87 6.81
C PHE A 168 -5.60 -3.41 6.26
N SER A 169 -6.14 -2.75 5.23
CA SER A 169 -7.22 -3.29 4.44
C SER A 169 -7.13 -2.92 2.97
N MET A 170 -7.64 -3.81 2.12
CA MET A 170 -7.86 -3.57 0.70
C MET A 170 -8.87 -4.58 0.15
N GLU A 171 -9.57 -4.23 -0.90
CA GLU A 171 -10.41 -5.15 -1.68
C GLU A 171 -9.90 -5.23 -3.11
N ILE A 172 -9.81 -6.43 -3.66
CA ILE A 172 -9.43 -6.66 -5.05
C ILE A 172 -10.40 -7.58 -5.78
N LYS A 173 -10.49 -7.39 -7.08
CA LYS A 173 -11.19 -8.27 -8.00
C LYS A 173 -10.34 -8.48 -9.24
N LEU A 174 -9.90 -9.71 -9.47
CA LEU A 174 -9.31 -10.08 -10.75
C LEU A 174 -10.40 -10.05 -11.82
N VAL A 175 -10.27 -9.15 -12.79
CA VAL A 175 -11.25 -9.00 -13.87
C VAL A 175 -10.93 -9.93 -15.03
N LYS A 176 -9.65 -9.99 -15.43
CA LYS A 176 -9.13 -10.91 -16.43
C LYS A 176 -7.64 -11.18 -16.20
N CYS A 177 -7.17 -12.35 -16.61
CA CYS A 177 -5.75 -12.65 -16.76
C CYS A 177 -5.59 -13.76 -17.80
N GLU A 178 -5.36 -13.36 -19.04
CA GLU A 178 -5.31 -14.25 -20.19
C GLU A 178 -3.86 -14.43 -20.64
N ASN A 179 -3.39 -15.69 -20.69
CA ASN A 179 -2.10 -16.00 -21.27
C ASN A 179 -2.18 -15.87 -22.79
N LYS A 180 -1.44 -14.92 -23.36
CA LYS A 180 -1.34 -14.66 -24.81
C LYS A 180 0.00 -15.10 -25.38
N MET A 181 0.78 -15.85 -24.61
CA MET A 181 2.05 -16.40 -25.08
C MET A 181 1.80 -17.48 -26.14
N GLU A 182 2.71 -17.57 -27.10
CA GLU A 182 2.75 -18.68 -28.05
C GLU A 182 2.93 -20.02 -27.30
N GLU A 183 2.27 -21.05 -27.80
CA GLU A 183 2.35 -22.40 -27.23
C GLU A 183 3.82 -22.85 -27.10
N GLY A 184 4.17 -23.46 -25.97
CA GLY A 184 5.53 -23.92 -25.69
C GLY A 184 6.54 -22.84 -25.26
N THR A 185 6.18 -21.55 -25.29
CA THR A 185 7.09 -20.45 -24.90
C THR A 185 6.97 -20.02 -23.43
N PHE A 186 5.95 -20.49 -22.72
CA PHE A 186 5.73 -20.14 -21.31
C PHE A 186 6.75 -20.82 -20.39
N ILE A 187 7.52 -20.02 -19.64
CA ILE A 187 8.54 -20.46 -18.69
C ILE A 187 8.18 -19.88 -17.32
N PRO A 188 7.65 -20.68 -16.36
CA PRO A 188 7.14 -20.15 -15.09
C PRO A 188 8.17 -19.36 -14.23
N SER A 189 9.46 -19.63 -14.39
CA SER A 189 10.50 -18.87 -13.69
C SER A 189 10.75 -17.48 -14.29
N LEU A 190 10.28 -17.23 -15.52
CA LEU A 190 10.54 -16.00 -16.28
C LEU A 190 9.26 -15.21 -16.59
N HIS A 191 8.15 -15.92 -16.81
CA HIS A 191 6.88 -15.41 -17.29
C HIS A 191 5.77 -15.55 -16.25
N THR A 192 5.01 -14.48 -16.06
CA THR A 192 3.76 -14.43 -15.30
C THR A 192 3.06 -13.09 -15.57
N ALA A 193 1.85 -12.93 -15.06
CA ALA A 193 1.32 -11.64 -14.64
C ALA A 193 1.02 -11.74 -13.15
N HIS A 194 1.51 -10.77 -12.38
CA HIS A 194 1.30 -10.76 -10.94
C HIS A 194 0.99 -9.34 -10.43
N THR A 195 0.30 -9.27 -9.29
CA THR A 195 0.00 -8.01 -8.61
C THR A 195 0.64 -7.96 -7.23
N PRO A 196 1.90 -7.53 -7.11
CA PRO A 196 2.48 -7.29 -5.81
C PRO A 196 1.78 -6.12 -5.09
N PHE A 197 1.64 -6.23 -3.77
CA PHE A 197 1.47 -5.08 -2.90
C PHE A 197 2.71 -5.02 -2.00
N PHE A 198 3.39 -3.89 -1.97
CA PHE A 198 4.54 -3.68 -1.09
C PHE A 198 4.36 -2.45 -0.22
N PHE A 199 4.74 -2.59 1.04
CA PHE A 199 5.15 -1.47 1.89
C PHE A 199 6.68 -1.35 1.89
N VAL A 200 7.20 -0.14 2.03
CA VAL A 200 8.63 0.10 2.30
C VAL A 200 8.84 0.16 3.81
N LEU A 201 9.58 -0.81 4.34
CA LEU A 201 10.06 -0.76 5.73
C LEU A 201 11.49 -0.22 5.73
N ARG A 202 11.73 0.85 6.48
CA ARG A 202 13.03 1.54 6.51
C ARG A 202 13.44 1.87 7.93
N ASN A 203 14.70 1.65 8.25
CA ASN A 203 15.30 2.22 9.45
C ASN A 203 15.48 3.74 9.24
N ASN A 204 14.82 4.54 10.06
CA ASN A 204 14.86 6.00 9.98
C ASN A 204 15.61 6.67 11.15
N ASN A 205 16.22 5.88 12.05
CA ASN A 205 17.04 6.41 13.13
C ASN A 205 18.43 6.80 12.60
N LYS A 206 18.69 8.10 12.52
CA LYS A 206 19.96 8.68 12.04
C LYS A 206 21.19 8.28 12.85
N ASN A 207 21.00 7.85 14.10
CA ASN A 207 22.09 7.42 14.98
C ASN A 207 22.35 5.91 14.89
N SER A 208 21.54 5.15 14.14
CA SER A 208 21.73 3.72 13.94
C SER A 208 22.76 3.46 12.82
N THR A 209 23.61 2.45 12.98
CA THR A 209 24.49 1.96 11.90
C THR A 209 23.71 1.42 10.70
N ASP A 210 22.45 1.07 10.92
CA ASP A 210 21.55 0.54 9.89
C ASP A 210 20.70 1.65 9.25
N TYR A 211 20.98 2.93 9.55
CA TYR A 211 20.22 4.04 9.01
C TYR A 211 20.08 3.93 7.48
N ASN A 212 18.87 4.13 6.97
CA ASN A 212 18.50 4.00 5.55
C ASN A 212 18.52 2.58 4.96
N GLN A 213 18.90 1.55 5.72
CA GLN A 213 18.55 0.20 5.30
C GLN A 213 17.04 0.11 5.16
N LYS A 214 16.59 -0.61 4.13
CA LYS A 214 15.18 -0.78 3.81
C LYS A 214 14.95 -2.17 3.27
N ILE A 215 13.72 -2.67 3.37
CA ILE A 215 13.24 -3.85 2.65
C ILE A 215 11.88 -3.56 2.03
N TRP A 216 11.49 -4.39 1.06
CA TRP A 216 10.11 -4.50 0.62
C TRP A 216 9.37 -5.49 1.52
N PHE A 217 8.36 -5.01 2.22
CA PHE A 217 7.43 -5.84 2.98
C PHE A 217 6.21 -6.12 2.12
N GLY A 218 6.12 -7.34 1.60
CA GLY A 218 5.13 -7.73 0.61
C GLY A 218 3.90 -8.39 1.21
N ILE A 219 2.75 -7.98 0.69
CA ILE A 219 1.46 -8.64 0.81
C ILE A 219 1.13 -9.13 -0.59
N PRO A 220 1.57 -10.35 -1.00
CA PRO A 220 1.27 -10.82 -2.33
C PRO A 220 -0.24 -10.95 -2.47
N SER A 221 -0.76 -10.47 -3.59
CA SER A 221 -2.19 -10.61 -3.89
C SER A 221 -2.37 -11.71 -4.93
N PHE A 222 -2.11 -11.45 -6.22
CA PHE A 222 -2.27 -12.43 -7.30
C PHE A 222 -0.96 -12.74 -8.02
N ASP A 223 -0.77 -13.99 -8.47
CA ASP A 223 0.31 -14.41 -9.37
C ASP A 223 -0.19 -15.60 -10.21
N TYR A 224 -0.27 -15.42 -11.53
CA TYR A 224 -0.84 -16.39 -12.47
C TYR A 224 -0.29 -17.82 -12.32
N ARG A 225 0.97 -17.95 -11.88
CA ARG A 225 1.65 -19.25 -11.75
C ARG A 225 1.08 -20.12 -10.64
N TYR A 226 0.37 -19.54 -9.67
CA TYR A 226 -0.02 -20.22 -8.43
C TYR A 226 -1.53 -20.12 -8.23
N PRO A 227 -2.29 -21.19 -8.53
CA PRO A 227 -3.75 -21.18 -8.39
C PRO A 227 -4.21 -21.14 -6.93
N THR A 228 -3.31 -21.44 -5.98
CA THR A 228 -3.59 -21.45 -4.54
C THR A 228 -2.67 -20.52 -3.80
N LEU A 229 -3.22 -19.83 -2.81
CA LEU A 229 -2.46 -18.95 -1.94
C LEU A 229 -1.50 -19.73 -1.02
N ARG A 230 -0.37 -19.12 -0.71
CA ARG A 230 0.67 -19.70 0.16
C ARG A 230 0.36 -19.56 1.64
N ASP A 231 0.75 -20.58 2.39
CA ASP A 231 0.66 -20.65 3.86
C ASP A 231 1.96 -20.25 4.58
N LYS A 232 3.05 -20.01 3.83
CA LYS A 232 4.38 -19.67 4.36
C LYS A 232 4.92 -18.38 3.76
N GLU A 233 5.75 -17.68 4.53
CA GLU A 233 6.49 -16.51 4.05
C GLU A 233 7.48 -16.88 2.94
N ARG A 234 7.81 -15.90 2.11
CA ARG A 234 8.87 -16.02 1.11
C ARG A 234 9.85 -14.86 1.26
N ILE A 235 11.13 -15.17 1.31
CA ILE A 235 12.19 -14.18 1.40
C ILE A 235 13.07 -14.32 0.17
N MET A 236 13.28 -13.22 -0.56
CA MET A 236 14.13 -13.20 -1.74
C MET A 236 14.95 -11.94 -1.81
N TRP A 237 16.07 -12.02 -2.52
CA TRP A 237 16.84 -10.84 -2.91
C TRP A 237 16.24 -10.24 -4.17
N ASP A 238 15.93 -8.95 -4.14
CA ASP A 238 15.57 -8.18 -5.31
C ASP A 238 16.80 -7.49 -5.89
N ILE A 239 17.19 -7.94 -7.08
CA ILE A 239 18.32 -7.39 -7.82
C ILE A 239 18.00 -5.96 -8.28
N GLY A 240 16.75 -5.65 -8.61
CA GLY A 240 16.36 -4.36 -9.17
C GLY A 240 16.56 -3.20 -8.20
N THR A 241 16.33 -3.41 -6.91
CA THR A 241 16.46 -2.39 -5.87
C THR A 241 17.54 -2.67 -4.84
N ASN A 242 18.32 -3.74 -5.05
CA ASN A 242 19.45 -4.16 -4.21
C ASN A 242 19.06 -4.28 -2.72
N THR A 243 17.92 -4.93 -2.46
CA THR A 243 17.45 -5.23 -1.11
C THR A 243 16.61 -6.50 -1.06
N TYR A 244 16.24 -6.94 0.14
CA TYR A 244 15.33 -8.06 0.33
C TYR A 244 13.87 -7.67 0.14
N ILE A 245 13.11 -8.62 -0.41
CA ILE A 245 11.67 -8.71 -0.30
C ILE A 245 11.34 -9.76 0.77
N TYR A 246 10.49 -9.39 1.73
CA TYR A 246 9.84 -10.30 2.68
C TYR A 246 8.35 -10.33 2.36
N ASN A 247 7.86 -11.43 1.79
CA ASN A 247 6.43 -11.65 1.55
C ASN A 247 5.81 -12.40 2.73
N VAL A 248 4.72 -11.87 3.27
CA VAL A 248 3.91 -12.57 4.28
C VAL A 248 3.23 -13.80 3.67
N PRO A 249 2.83 -14.77 4.51
CA PRO A 249 1.93 -15.84 4.07
C PRO A 249 0.60 -15.28 3.54
N GLU A 250 0.31 -15.51 2.27
CA GLU A 250 -0.88 -14.98 1.58
C GLU A 250 -2.18 -15.40 2.28
N LYS A 251 -2.30 -16.67 2.67
CA LYS A 251 -3.48 -17.20 3.39
C LYS A 251 -3.74 -16.52 4.73
N ARG A 252 -2.72 -15.90 5.34
CA ARG A 252 -2.88 -15.19 6.61
C ARG A 252 -3.45 -13.78 6.44
N VAL A 253 -3.48 -13.27 5.21
CA VAL A 253 -4.05 -11.96 4.87
C VAL A 253 -5.38 -12.11 4.15
N TRP A 254 -5.46 -13.02 3.19
CA TRP A 254 -6.61 -13.20 2.30
C TRP A 254 -7.55 -14.35 2.72
N GLY A 255 -7.12 -15.22 3.63
CA GLY A 255 -7.80 -16.50 3.88
C GLY A 255 -7.52 -17.53 2.79
N ASP A 256 -8.30 -18.61 2.79
CA ASP A 256 -8.18 -19.68 1.78
C ASP A 256 -9.13 -19.42 0.60
N VAL A 257 -8.88 -18.31 -0.10
CA VAL A 257 -9.71 -17.85 -1.23
C VAL A 257 -9.07 -18.21 -2.57
N ASN A 258 -9.91 -18.28 -3.60
CA ASN A 258 -9.48 -18.39 -4.99
C ASN A 258 -9.59 -17.02 -5.69
N LEU A 259 -8.47 -16.33 -5.90
CA LEU A 259 -8.47 -15.02 -6.56
C LEU A 259 -8.82 -15.08 -8.07
N HIS A 260 -8.96 -16.27 -8.65
CA HIS A 260 -9.35 -16.47 -10.06
C HIS A 260 -10.87 -16.60 -10.24
N ASP A 261 -11.67 -16.53 -9.18
CA ASP A 261 -13.12 -16.78 -9.22
C ASP A 261 -13.95 -15.59 -9.75
N GLY A 262 -13.30 -14.47 -10.06
CA GLY A 262 -13.97 -13.26 -10.53
C GLY A 262 -14.80 -12.54 -9.44
N ASN A 263 -14.60 -12.86 -8.16
CA ASN A 263 -15.25 -12.19 -7.03
C ASN A 263 -14.35 -11.11 -6.41
N TRP A 264 -14.97 -10.26 -5.59
CA TRP A 264 -14.24 -9.36 -4.71
C TRP A 264 -13.70 -10.13 -3.50
N HIS A 265 -12.42 -9.96 -3.21
CA HIS A 265 -11.74 -10.52 -2.04
C HIS A 265 -11.20 -9.40 -1.17
N LYS A 266 -11.39 -9.53 0.14
CA LYS A 266 -11.01 -8.51 1.12
C LYS A 266 -9.86 -9.00 2.00
N ALA A 267 -8.84 -8.16 2.13
CA ALA A 267 -7.85 -8.23 3.19
C ALA A 267 -8.26 -7.29 4.33
N PHE A 268 -8.21 -7.77 5.57
CA PHE A 268 -8.32 -6.95 6.78
C PHE A 268 -7.49 -7.60 7.89
N VAL A 269 -6.34 -7.01 8.21
CA VAL A 269 -5.37 -7.66 9.11
C VAL A 269 -4.45 -6.64 9.79
N ASP A 270 -4.09 -6.89 11.05
CA ASP A 270 -2.98 -6.18 11.70
C ASP A 270 -1.65 -6.69 11.13
N ILE A 271 -0.93 -5.81 10.42
CA ILE A 271 0.34 -6.16 9.77
C ILE A 271 1.56 -6.00 10.69
N LYS A 272 1.42 -5.38 11.87
CA LYS A 272 2.54 -5.17 12.80
C LYS A 272 3.24 -6.48 13.19
N PRO A 273 2.56 -7.58 13.57
CA PRO A 273 3.23 -8.84 13.93
C PRO A 273 4.07 -9.41 12.79
N PHE A 274 3.61 -9.27 11.54
CA PHE A 274 4.36 -9.71 10.37
C PHE A 274 5.59 -8.85 10.11
N MET A 275 5.51 -7.53 10.32
CA MET A 275 6.66 -6.63 10.21
C MET A 275 7.74 -6.95 11.26
N LEU A 276 7.34 -7.27 12.49
CA LEU A 276 8.27 -7.70 13.54
C LEU A 276 8.94 -9.04 13.18
N LYS A 277 8.18 -9.97 12.59
CA LYS A 277 8.74 -11.22 12.05
C LYS A 277 9.71 -10.96 10.90
N ALA A 278 9.39 -10.03 10.00
CA ALA A 278 10.27 -9.62 8.91
C ALA A 278 11.59 -9.04 9.45
N LEU A 279 11.53 -8.14 10.45
CA LEU A 279 12.70 -7.59 11.12
C LEU A 279 13.60 -8.70 11.71
N SER A 280 13.01 -9.66 12.42
CA SER A 280 13.73 -10.82 12.95
C SER A 280 14.38 -11.67 11.85
N ALA A 281 13.68 -11.90 10.74
CA ALA A 281 14.19 -12.67 9.62
C ALA A 281 15.34 -11.95 8.89
N MET A 282 15.26 -10.63 8.75
CA MET A 282 16.31 -9.82 8.11
C MET A 282 17.58 -9.78 8.94
N ARG A 283 17.46 -9.69 10.28
CA ARG A 283 18.62 -9.75 11.19
C ARG A 283 19.46 -11.00 10.97
N LYS A 284 18.82 -12.16 10.76
CA LYS A 284 19.50 -13.43 10.46
C LYS A 284 20.24 -13.42 9.11
N LYS A 285 19.95 -12.46 8.24
CA LYS A 285 20.60 -12.25 6.94
C LYS A 285 21.60 -11.09 6.96
N GLY A 286 21.92 -10.54 8.12
CA GLY A 286 22.85 -9.41 8.27
C GLY A 286 22.26 -8.06 7.86
N VAL A 287 20.95 -7.97 7.59
CA VAL A 287 20.23 -6.72 7.35
C VAL A 287 19.48 -6.35 8.63
N PHE A 288 19.40 -5.07 8.98
CA PHE A 288 18.76 -4.60 10.21
C PHE A 288 19.37 -5.15 11.50
N ALA A 289 20.67 -5.46 11.49
CA ALA A 289 21.39 -6.07 12.62
C ALA A 289 21.23 -5.31 13.95
N ASN A 290 21.21 -3.98 13.90
CA ASN A 290 21.11 -3.06 15.04
C ASN A 290 19.81 -2.23 15.05
N THR A 291 18.88 -2.52 14.13
CA THR A 291 17.59 -1.84 14.02
C THR A 291 16.62 -2.42 15.03
N THR A 292 16.01 -1.59 15.87
CA THR A 292 14.91 -1.96 16.79
C THR A 292 13.54 -1.63 16.17
N PRO A 293 12.42 -2.14 16.70
CA PRO A 293 11.09 -1.73 16.23
C PRO A 293 10.86 -0.22 16.26
N ALA A 294 11.44 0.48 17.24
CA ALA A 294 11.34 1.94 17.37
C ALA A 294 12.15 2.70 16.30
N ASP A 295 13.08 2.04 15.60
CA ASP A 295 13.82 2.64 14.49
C ASP A 295 13.09 2.46 13.15
N LEU A 296 12.08 1.59 13.10
CA LEU A 296 11.47 1.09 11.87
C LEU A 296 10.22 1.88 11.51
N MET A 297 10.20 2.44 10.30
CA MET A 297 9.10 3.22 9.75
C MET A 297 8.52 2.54 8.50
N VAL A 298 7.20 2.65 8.32
CA VAL A 298 6.56 2.39 7.03
C VAL A 298 6.59 3.68 6.21
N THR A 299 7.37 3.74 5.14
CA THR A 299 7.66 5.01 4.45
C THR A 299 6.96 5.20 3.10
N GLY A 300 6.27 4.18 2.62
CA GLY A 300 5.53 4.24 1.37
C GLY A 300 4.97 2.89 0.98
N MET A 301 4.23 2.87 -0.13
CA MET A 301 3.64 1.67 -0.70
C MET A 301 3.61 1.69 -2.22
N ASN A 302 3.51 0.51 -2.83
CA ASN A 302 3.08 0.37 -4.22
C ASN A 302 2.19 -0.87 -4.40
N PHE A 303 1.34 -0.82 -5.41
CA PHE A 303 0.46 -1.91 -5.82
C PHE A 303 0.13 -1.81 -7.31
N GLY A 304 0.00 -2.93 -7.99
CA GLY A 304 -0.53 -2.97 -9.35
C GLY A 304 0.09 -4.11 -10.14
N TRP A 305 0.17 -3.98 -11.47
CA TRP A 305 0.70 -5.02 -12.33
C TRP A 305 2.20 -4.96 -12.52
N GLU A 306 2.85 -6.13 -12.45
CA GLU A 306 4.07 -6.37 -13.20
C GLU A 306 3.88 -7.58 -14.11
N VAL A 307 4.19 -7.45 -15.40
CA VAL A 307 3.77 -8.42 -16.42
C VAL A 307 4.98 -8.94 -17.22
N PRO A 308 5.83 -9.81 -16.63
CA PRO A 308 7.02 -10.33 -17.31
C PRO A 308 6.75 -11.41 -18.37
N GLY A 309 5.52 -11.90 -18.51
CA GLY A 309 5.09 -12.70 -19.67
C GLY A 309 4.07 -11.94 -20.55
N THR A 310 3.69 -12.50 -21.69
CA THR A 310 2.66 -11.88 -22.56
C THR A 310 1.27 -12.24 -22.05
N PHE A 311 0.73 -11.41 -21.15
CA PHE A 311 -0.60 -11.57 -20.56
C PHE A 311 -1.44 -10.30 -20.73
N ASP A 312 -2.71 -10.49 -21.11
CA ASP A 312 -3.69 -9.41 -21.03
C ASP A 312 -4.44 -9.54 -19.70
N ALA A 313 -4.24 -8.58 -18.81
CA ALA A 313 -4.63 -8.70 -17.41
C ALA A 313 -5.26 -7.42 -16.89
N ALA A 314 -6.28 -7.56 -16.04
CA ALA A 314 -6.94 -6.43 -15.40
C ALA A 314 -7.36 -6.77 -13.97
N ILE A 315 -7.14 -5.82 -13.07
CA ILE A 315 -7.52 -5.92 -11.65
C ILE A 315 -8.25 -4.65 -11.26
N LYS A 316 -9.31 -4.79 -10.46
CA LYS A 316 -9.90 -3.68 -9.73
C LYS A 316 -9.44 -3.69 -8.29
N VAL A 317 -9.24 -2.51 -7.73
CA VAL A 317 -8.89 -2.31 -6.32
C VAL A 317 -9.72 -1.18 -5.71
N LYS A 318 -10.10 -1.31 -4.45
CA LYS A 318 -10.69 -0.23 -3.64
C LYS A 318 -10.42 -0.43 -2.15
N ASN A 319 -10.80 0.55 -1.35
CA ASN A 319 -10.73 0.50 0.11
C ASN A 319 -9.31 0.21 0.62
N ILE A 320 -8.28 0.76 -0.05
CA ILE A 320 -6.90 0.66 0.42
C ILE A 320 -6.75 1.58 1.62
N SER A 321 -6.41 1.00 2.78
CA SER A 321 -6.24 1.74 4.02
C SER A 321 -5.12 1.13 4.86
N LEU A 322 -4.39 2.00 5.56
CA LEU A 322 -3.45 1.61 6.60
C LEU A 322 -3.68 2.53 7.79
N LYS A 323 -4.24 2.00 8.87
CA LYS A 323 -4.46 2.75 10.10
C LYS A 323 -3.42 2.42 11.14
N SER A 324 -2.77 3.45 11.67
CA SER A 324 -1.92 3.36 12.85
C SER A 324 -2.75 3.62 14.10
N VAL A 325 -2.82 2.63 14.99
CA VAL A 325 -3.48 2.74 16.29
C VAL A 325 -2.43 3.08 17.33
N LYS A 326 -2.59 4.19 18.04
CA LYS A 326 -1.72 4.61 19.15
C LYS A 326 -2.42 4.40 20.48
#